data_AF-A0A349H8G3-F1
#
_entry.id   AF-A0A349H8G3-F1
#
_cell.length_a   1.000
_cell.length_b   1.000
_cell.length_c   1.000
_cell.angle_alpha   90.00
_cell.angle_beta   90.00
_cell.angle_gamma   90.00
#
_symmetry.space_group_name_H-M   'P 1'
#
loop_
_entity.id
_entity.type
_entity.pdbx_description
1 polymer ?
#
loop_
_entity_poly.entity_id
_entity_poly.type
_entity_poly.pdbx_seq_one_letter_code
_entity_poly.pdbx_strand_id
1 'polypeptide(L)' 'MRYFASQSWPFPHSLMIAFTADYAEGDLRADGREIIDVGWFSPDALPGLPSPMSMAWRLIEDFVAGNR' A
#
# COMPACT_ATOMS: atom_id res chain seq x y z
N MET A 1 10.86 6.57 5.70
CA MET A 1 10.36 5.19 5.57
C MET A 1 10.43 4.49 6.92
N ARG A 2 9.46 3.64 7.24
CA ARG A 2 9.38 2.92 8.52
C ARG A 2 8.86 1.53 8.30
N TYR A 3 9.51 0.55 8.92
CA TYR A 3 9.08 -0.85 8.88
C TYR A 3 7.72 -1.01 9.57
N PHE A 4 6.86 -1.81 8.98
CA PHE A 4 5.54 -2.15 9.52
C PHE A 4 5.48 -3.62 9.92
N ALA A 5 5.60 -4.53 8.95
CA ALA A 5 5.49 -5.97 9.18
C ALA A 5 6.07 -6.76 7.99
N SER A 6 6.18 -8.08 8.15
CA SER A 6 6.51 -9.00 7.05
C SER A 6 5.49 -10.13 6.94
N GLN A 7 5.18 -10.57 5.73
CA GLN A 7 4.29 -11.70 5.43
C GLN A 7 4.92 -12.62 4.39
N SER A 8 4.98 -13.92 4.68
CA SER A 8 5.34 -14.92 3.69
C SER A 8 4.32 -14.92 2.56
N TRP A 9 4.79 -14.86 1.32
CA TRP A 9 3.96 -14.85 0.11
C TRP A 9 4.33 -16.03 -0.80
N PRO A 10 3.50 -17.09 -0.85
CA PRO A 10 3.90 -18.38 -1.42
C PRO A 10 3.85 -18.48 -2.96
N PHE A 11 3.97 -17.39 -3.71
CA PHE A 11 3.99 -17.42 -5.19
C PHE A 11 5.03 -16.46 -5.78
N PRO A 12 6.14 -16.95 -6.38
CA PRO A 12 6.65 -18.32 -6.35
C PRO A 12 7.29 -18.69 -4.98
N HIS A 13 8.10 -17.84 -4.37
CA HIS A 13 8.62 -17.97 -2.99
C HIS A 13 9.12 -16.59 -2.52
N SER A 14 8.23 -15.75 -1.97
CA SER A 14 8.57 -14.37 -1.62
C SER A 14 8.30 -14.06 -0.15
N LEU A 15 9.04 -13.10 0.39
CA LEU A 15 8.75 -12.47 1.67
C LEU A 15 8.33 -11.03 1.37
N MET A 16 7.07 -10.71 1.63
CA MET A 16 6.57 -9.35 1.52
C MET A 16 6.99 -8.57 2.77
N ILE A 17 7.70 -7.46 2.59
CA ILE A 17 8.12 -6.58 3.68
C ILE A 17 7.40 -5.25 3.50
N ALA A 18 6.53 -4.93 4.45
CA ALA A 18 5.69 -3.74 4.43
C ALA A 18 6.36 -2.56 5.11
N PHE A 19 6.25 -1.39 4.50
CA PHE A 19 6.75 -0.13 5.01
C PHE A 19 5.68 0.96 4.88
N THR A 20 5.71 1.94 5.79
CA THR A 20 5.05 3.23 5.62
C THR A 20 6.06 4.29 5.20
N ALA A 21 5.63 5.23 4.38
CA ALA A 21 6.45 6.33 3.91
C ALA A 21 5.60 7.60 3.77
N ASP A 22 6.22 8.73 4.07
CA ASP A 22 5.62 10.03 3.84
C ASP A 22 6.09 10.51 2.46
N TYR A 23 5.18 11.05 1.65
CA TYR A 23 5.53 11.64 0.37
C TYR A 23 6.40 12.89 0.60
N ALA A 24 7.52 12.98 -0.13
CA ALA A 24 8.46 14.09 0.01
C ALA A 24 8.20 15.20 -1.01
N GLU A 25 8.23 14.87 -2.31
CA GLU A 25 8.05 15.80 -3.44
C GLU A 25 7.90 15.03 -4.78
N GLY A 26 7.54 15.74 -5.86
CA GLY A 26 7.41 15.20 -7.24
C GLY A 26 5.97 14.96 -7.73
N ASP A 27 5.78 14.74 -9.03
CA ASP A 27 4.43 14.50 -9.58
C ASP A 27 4.09 13.01 -9.64
N LEU A 28 2.83 12.67 -9.39
CA LEU A 28 2.31 11.32 -9.69
C LEU A 28 2.32 11.08 -11.19
N ARG A 29 2.97 9.99 -11.64
CA ARG A 29 2.99 9.57 -13.04
C ARG A 29 2.97 8.04 -13.12
N ALA A 30 1.91 7.49 -13.70
CA ALA A 30 1.82 6.07 -14.04
C ALA A 30 2.72 5.77 -15.26
N ASP A 31 3.37 4.60 -15.28
CA ASP A 31 4.24 4.20 -16.39
C ASP A 31 3.47 3.61 -17.59
N GLY A 32 2.19 3.29 -17.39
CA GLY A 32 1.30 2.70 -18.40
C GLY A 32 1.65 1.26 -18.79
N ARG A 33 2.57 0.60 -18.10
CA ARG A 33 3.01 -0.79 -18.34
C ARG A 33 2.75 -1.69 -17.15
N GLU A 34 3.27 -1.32 -15.99
CA GLU A 34 3.03 -2.03 -14.74
C GLU A 34 1.86 -1.39 -13.98
N ILE A 35 1.83 -0.06 -13.94
CA ILE A 35 0.80 0.72 -13.26
C ILE A 35 0.03 1.52 -14.31
N ILE A 36 -1.28 1.26 -14.39
CA ILE A 36 -2.18 1.87 -15.40
C ILE A 36 -2.80 3.17 -14.88
N ASP A 37 -3.05 3.24 -13.56
CA ASP A 37 -3.67 4.40 -12.91
C ASP A 37 -3.05 4.62 -11.53
N VAL A 38 -2.95 5.90 -11.13
CA VAL A 38 -2.37 6.31 -9.85
C VAL A 38 -3.06 7.58 -9.35
N GLY A 39 -3.35 7.61 -8.06
CA GLY A 39 -4.03 8.74 -7.43
C GLY A 39 -3.71 8.84 -5.95
N TRP A 40 -3.96 10.03 -5.41
CA TRP A 40 -4.02 10.26 -3.97
C TRP A 40 -5.44 10.02 -3.49
N PHE A 41 -5.58 9.33 -2.37
CA PHE A 41 -6.87 9.01 -1.77
C PHE A 41 -6.86 9.44 -0.31
N SER A 42 -7.93 10.11 0.12
CA SER A 42 -8.15 10.40 1.53
C SER A 42 -8.70 9.16 2.24
N PRO A 43 -8.51 9.02 3.57
CA PRO A 43 -9.01 7.87 4.34
C PRO A 43 -10.52 7.64 4.21
N ASP A 44 -11.29 8.70 3.94
CA ASP A 44 -12.74 8.70 3.77
C ASP A 44 -13.22 8.49 2.32
N ALA A 45 -12.31 8.44 1.36
CA ALA A 45 -12.62 8.31 -0.08
C ALA A 45 -11.75 7.26 -0.79
N LEU A 46 -11.55 6.11 -0.14
CA LEU A 46 -10.80 4.99 -0.71
C LEU A 46 -11.60 4.24 -1.80
N PRO A 47 -10.96 3.76 -2.86
CA PRO A 47 -11.58 2.88 -3.84
C PRO A 47 -11.77 1.47 -3.26
N GLY A 48 -12.20 0.52 -4.10
CA GLY A 48 -12.31 -0.89 -3.69
C GLY A 48 -10.98 -1.43 -3.14
N LEU A 49 -11.02 -1.99 -1.93
CA LEU A 49 -9.83 -2.45 -1.23
C LEU A 49 -9.46 -3.90 -1.56
N PRO A 50 -8.18 -4.29 -1.42
CA PRO A 50 -7.76 -5.68 -1.50
C PRO A 50 -8.40 -6.57 -0.42
N SER A 51 -8.22 -7.88 -0.56
CA SER A 51 -8.70 -8.86 0.43
C SER A 51 -8.16 -8.57 1.84
N PRO A 52 -8.98 -8.71 2.92
CA PRO A 52 -8.56 -8.50 4.31
C PRO A 52 -7.37 -9.36 4.78
N MET A 53 -7.10 -10.47 4.09
CA MET A 53 -5.97 -11.34 4.42
C MET A 53 -4.62 -10.82 3.88
N SER A 54 -4.64 -9.86 2.96
CA SER A 54 -3.44 -9.32 2.32
C SER A 54 -2.73 -8.30 3.21
N MET A 55 -1.39 -8.23 3.10
CA MET A 55 -0.61 -7.16 3.75
C MET A 55 -0.99 -5.76 3.24
N ALA A 56 -1.42 -5.64 1.98
CA ALA A 56 -1.88 -4.37 1.41
C ALA A 56 -3.11 -3.83 2.16
N TRP A 57 -4.11 -4.69 2.41
CA TRP A 57 -5.27 -4.28 3.21
C TRP A 57 -4.87 -3.86 4.62
N ARG A 58 -3.96 -4.59 5.28
CA ARG A 58 -3.49 -4.25 6.63
C ARG A 58 -2.80 -2.88 6.70
N LEU A 59 -2.00 -2.52 5.68
CA LEU A 59 -1.38 -1.21 5.60
C LEU A 59 -2.42 -0.08 5.46
N ILE A 60 -3.44 -0.30 4.62
CA ILE A 60 -4.49 0.69 4.37
C ILE A 60 -5.36 0.87 5.62
N GLU A 61 -5.73 -0.22 6.30
CA GLU A 61 -6.52 -0.15 7.54
C GLU A 61 -5.77 0.55 8.69
N ASP A 62 -4.45 0.31 8.83
CA ASP A 62 -3.64 0.98 9.85
C ASP A 62 -3.63 2.51 9.65
N PHE A 63 -3.53 2.94 8.38
CA PHE A 63 -3.64 4.35 7.98
C PHE A 63 -5.04 4.93 8.26
N VAL A 64 -6.10 4.20 7.91
CA VAL A 64 -7.49 4.63 8.18
C VAL A 64 -7.79 4.74 9.66
N ALA A 65 -7.25 3.82 10.49
CA ALA A 65 -7.41 3.84 11.93
C ALA A 65 -6.67 5.00 12.63
N GLY A 66 -5.80 5.73 11.92
CA GLY A 66 -4.99 6.80 12.49
C GLY A 66 -3.91 6.30 13.44
N ASN A 67 -3.59 5.00 13.40
CA ASN A 67 -2.48 4.43 14.15
C ASN A 67 -1.13 4.89 13.59
N ARG A 68 -1.15 5.48 12.40
CA ARG A 68 -0.20 6.47 11.93
C ARG A 68 -0.72 7.27 10.73
#